data_AF-A0A395XM62-F1
#
_entry.id   AF-A0A395XM62-F1
#
_cell.length_a   1.000
_cell.length_b   1.000
_cell.length_c   1.000
_cell.angle_alpha   90.00
_cell.angle_beta   90.00
_cell.angle_gamma   90.00
#
_symmetry.space_group_name_H-M   'P 1'
#
loop_
_entity.id
_entity.type
_entity.pdbx_description
1 polymer ?
#
loop_
_entity_poly.entity_id
_entity_poly.type
_entity_poly.pdbx_seq_one_letter_code
_entity_poly.pdbx_strand_id
1 'polypeptide(L)'
;MKTKRTFLSILTLCIALLFTACSGKEAASTKSTDTKTESGSESADDSNSKLDDLYQQENQIFADHEDVWNKVFGMMSKSAADPNGNYADYLADTIESNKESFTDDELKTLTADIETIRKIEEQIAEIENKSTGADDNDQKNSSNDASPFKNFSGQDYDGNSVDESLFSKNAVTVINFWFTGCKPCVAELSKLNELNDAIKSMGGEVVGINTETFDGNKTAIKEAKTILESQGAKYRNLSIDSSSDAGKYASDIMAFPTTILVDRNGNIVGDPMLGGIDNQDNYDTLMKQIQSVIDADSTNK
;
A
#
# COMPACT_ATOMS: atom_id res chain seq x y z
N MET A 1 -4.11 61.29 27.60
CA MET A 1 -3.18 60.17 27.31
C MET A 1 -3.98 59.15 26.52
N LYS A 2 -3.80 59.08 25.18
CA LYS A 2 -2.90 58.14 24.44
C LYS A 2 -3.40 56.69 24.61
N THR A 3 -3.72 55.89 23.57
CA THR A 3 -3.38 55.99 22.14
C THR A 3 -4.31 55.12 21.28
N LYS A 4 -4.28 55.43 19.99
CA LYS A 4 -5.18 55.10 18.88
C LYS A 4 -5.13 53.65 18.39
N ARG A 5 -6.28 53.18 17.90
CA ARG A 5 -6.42 52.10 16.90
C ARG A 5 -5.94 52.60 15.52
N THR A 6 -5.24 51.77 14.77
CA THR A 6 -4.93 52.01 13.35
C THR A 6 -5.20 50.76 12.53
N PHE A 7 -6.29 50.83 11.76
CA PHE A 7 -6.48 50.10 10.51
C PHE A 7 -5.71 50.85 9.43
N LEU A 8 -4.91 50.15 8.61
CA LEU A 8 -4.49 50.66 7.31
C LEU A 8 -4.84 49.61 6.25
N SER A 9 -5.90 49.92 5.51
CA SER A 9 -6.21 49.36 4.20
C SER A 9 -5.53 50.26 3.17
N ILE A 10 -4.72 49.70 2.27
CA ILE A 10 -4.25 50.39 1.07
C ILE A 10 -4.67 49.53 -0.12
N LEU A 11 -5.80 49.91 -0.69
CA LEU A 11 -6.26 49.59 -2.02
C LEU A 11 -5.94 50.81 -2.92
N THR A 12 -5.81 50.56 -4.22
CA THR A 12 -5.62 51.49 -5.37
C THR A 12 -4.15 51.73 -5.76
N LEU A 13 -3.75 51.76 -7.04
CA LEU A 13 -4.45 52.28 -8.22
C LEU A 13 -3.75 51.85 -9.55
N CYS A 14 -4.51 51.89 -10.66
CA CYS A 14 -4.13 52.00 -12.09
C CYS A 14 -3.53 50.76 -12.78
N ILE A 15 -4.18 50.05 -13.71
CA ILE A 15 -4.90 50.39 -14.97
C ILE A 15 -4.00 50.83 -16.14
N ALA A 16 -4.09 50.01 -17.20
CA ALA A 16 -4.01 50.28 -18.64
C ALA A 16 -2.69 50.11 -19.40
N LEU A 17 -2.72 49.04 -20.23
CA LEU A 17 -2.52 49.01 -21.68
C LEU A 17 -1.17 49.45 -22.24
N LEU A 18 -0.57 48.61 -23.08
CA LEU A 18 -0.50 48.84 -24.54
C LEU A 18 -0.03 47.57 -25.26
N PHE A 19 -0.85 47.14 -26.23
CA PHE A 19 -0.44 46.28 -27.33
C PHE A 19 0.52 47.07 -28.23
N THR A 20 1.66 46.49 -28.59
CA THR A 20 2.44 46.89 -29.76
C THR A 20 2.70 45.66 -30.62
N ALA A 21 2.14 45.74 -31.82
CA ALA A 21 2.26 44.77 -32.89
C ALA A 21 3.57 44.93 -33.66
N CYS A 22 3.96 43.82 -34.30
CA CYS A 22 4.68 43.70 -35.57
C CYS A 22 6.06 44.36 -35.74
N SER A 23 7.06 43.49 -35.88
CA SER A 23 8.08 43.62 -36.92
C SER A 23 8.50 42.23 -37.39
N GLY A 24 8.28 41.94 -38.67
CA GLY A 24 8.84 40.78 -39.36
C GLY A 24 9.99 41.19 -40.25
N LYS A 25 11.01 40.34 -40.38
CA LYS A 25 11.52 39.80 -41.65
C LYS A 25 12.73 38.87 -41.47
N GLU A 26 12.70 37.80 -42.27
CA GLU A 26 13.82 37.04 -42.87
C GLU A 26 14.86 36.35 -41.96
N ALA A 27 14.93 35.01 -42.03
CA ALA A 27 15.79 34.31 -42.99
C ALA A 27 15.56 32.79 -42.91
N ALA A 28 15.99 32.12 -43.97
CA ALA A 28 15.54 30.83 -44.44
C ALA A 28 16.17 29.59 -43.78
N SER A 29 15.47 28.48 -44.00
CA SER A 29 16.00 27.12 -44.21
C SER A 29 16.51 26.38 -42.98
N THR A 30 15.71 25.41 -42.49
CA THR A 30 16.14 24.00 -42.47
C THR A 30 14.91 23.09 -42.57
N LYS A 31 15.09 22.04 -43.35
CA LYS A 31 14.17 21.00 -43.82
C LYS A 31 13.60 20.15 -42.65
N SER A 32 12.29 20.22 -42.41
CA SER A 32 11.59 19.24 -41.57
C SER A 32 11.12 18.10 -42.45
N THR A 33 11.71 16.93 -42.25
CA THR A 33 11.24 15.66 -42.81
C THR A 33 10.02 15.23 -42.01
N ASP A 34 8.88 15.07 -42.69
CA ASP A 34 7.74 14.34 -42.18
C ASP A 34 8.17 12.94 -41.75
N THR A 35 7.88 12.57 -40.51
CA THR A 35 7.68 11.17 -40.16
C THR A 35 6.50 11.10 -39.22
N LYS A 36 5.35 10.82 -39.84
CA LYS A 36 4.18 10.27 -39.19
C LYS A 36 4.59 8.93 -38.59
N THR A 37 4.66 8.86 -37.27
CA THR A 37 4.68 7.59 -36.52
C THR A 37 3.45 7.58 -35.62
N GLU A 38 2.32 7.20 -36.20
CA GLU A 38 1.30 6.44 -35.46
C GLU A 38 1.85 5.01 -35.40
N SER A 39 2.22 4.54 -34.21
CA SER A 39 2.30 3.10 -33.93
C SER A 39 2.47 2.85 -32.43
N GLY A 40 1.36 2.50 -31.78
CA GLY A 40 1.27 1.53 -30.68
C GLY A 40 2.12 1.77 -29.45
N SER A 41 1.62 2.56 -28.50
CA SER A 41 2.08 2.57 -27.10
C SER A 41 0.93 2.38 -26.10
N GLU A 42 -0.30 2.09 -26.56
CA GLU A 42 -1.50 2.05 -25.71
C GLU A 42 -1.68 0.75 -24.90
N SER A 43 -0.80 -0.25 -24.97
CA SER A 43 -1.13 -1.59 -24.42
C SER A 43 -0.58 -1.92 -23.03
N ALA A 44 0.53 -1.33 -22.60
CA ALA A 44 1.13 -1.65 -21.29
C ALA A 44 0.83 -0.59 -20.21
N ASP A 45 0.84 0.68 -20.59
CA ASP A 45 0.66 1.81 -19.66
C ASP A 45 -0.80 1.95 -19.19
N ASP A 46 -1.75 1.70 -20.10
CA ASP A 46 -3.21 1.73 -19.81
C ASP A 46 -3.66 0.51 -18.98
N SER A 47 -3.08 -0.67 -19.24
CA SER A 47 -3.41 -1.90 -18.51
C SER A 47 -2.97 -1.84 -17.05
N ASN A 48 -1.79 -1.28 -16.76
CA ASN A 48 -1.32 -1.09 -15.39
C ASN A 48 -2.16 -0.06 -14.63
N SER A 49 -2.56 1.04 -15.27
CA SER A 49 -3.46 2.03 -14.67
C SER A 49 -4.82 1.44 -14.34
N LYS A 50 -5.40 0.63 -15.25
CA LYS A 50 -6.71 0.03 -15.04
C LYS A 50 -6.70 -1.07 -13.97
N LEU A 51 -5.60 -1.82 -13.88
CA LEU A 51 -5.40 -2.81 -12.84
C LEU A 51 -5.32 -2.16 -11.46
N ASP A 52 -4.56 -1.07 -11.34
CA ASP A 52 -4.50 -0.26 -10.12
C ASP A 52 -5.88 0.30 -9.73
N ASP A 53 -6.63 0.86 -10.69
CA ASP A 53 -8.01 1.34 -10.45
C ASP A 53 -8.95 0.26 -9.90
N LEU A 54 -8.79 -1.00 -10.32
CA LEU A 54 -9.60 -2.12 -9.85
C LEU A 54 -9.25 -2.50 -8.40
N TYR A 55 -7.96 -2.61 -8.08
CA TYR A 55 -7.52 -2.82 -6.70
C TYR A 55 -7.95 -1.67 -5.78
N GLN A 56 -7.92 -0.42 -6.28
CA GLN A 56 -8.42 0.72 -5.51
C GLN A 56 -9.93 0.64 -5.26
N GLN A 57 -10.72 0.18 -6.24
CA GLN A 57 -12.16 -0.03 -6.07
C GLN A 57 -12.47 -1.11 -5.03
N GLU A 58 -11.74 -2.23 -5.06
CA GLU A 58 -11.89 -3.30 -4.07
C GLU A 58 -11.57 -2.79 -2.66
N ASN A 59 -10.44 -2.13 -2.49
CA ASN A 59 -10.06 -1.55 -1.20
C ASN A 59 -11.03 -0.45 -0.74
N GLN A 60 -11.69 0.25 -1.67
CA GLN A 60 -12.72 1.22 -1.32
C GLN A 60 -13.98 0.56 -0.75
N ILE A 61 -14.33 -0.65 -1.17
CA ILE A 61 -15.42 -1.43 -0.57
C ILE A 61 -15.09 -1.74 0.89
N PHE A 62 -13.87 -2.22 1.16
CA PHE A 62 -13.41 -2.48 2.53
C PHE A 62 -13.44 -1.21 3.38
N ALA A 63 -13.05 -0.07 2.80
CA ALA A 63 -13.07 1.22 3.47
C ALA A 63 -14.48 1.74 3.77
N ASP A 64 -15.43 1.61 2.83
CA ASP A 64 -16.78 2.14 3.00
C ASP A 64 -17.58 1.36 4.07
N HIS A 65 -17.22 0.10 4.30
CA HIS A 65 -17.84 -0.77 5.30
C HIS A 65 -16.80 -1.30 6.31
N GLU A 66 -15.86 -0.43 6.71
CA GLU A 66 -14.67 -0.75 7.52
C GLU A 66 -14.98 -1.53 8.81
N ASP A 67 -15.97 -1.10 9.59
CA ASP A 67 -16.30 -1.72 10.88
C ASP A 67 -16.64 -3.22 10.75
N VAL A 68 -17.37 -3.59 9.70
CA VAL A 68 -17.78 -4.99 9.49
C VAL A 68 -16.69 -5.80 8.78
N TRP A 69 -15.94 -5.19 7.85
CA TRP A 69 -14.81 -5.85 7.20
C TRP A 69 -13.65 -6.12 8.15
N ASN A 70 -13.35 -5.19 9.08
CA ASN A 70 -12.33 -5.41 10.11
C ASN A 70 -12.67 -6.62 11.00
N LYS A 71 -13.96 -6.88 11.28
CA LYS A 71 -14.38 -8.11 11.98
C LYS A 71 -14.09 -9.36 11.14
N VAL A 72 -14.42 -9.34 9.85
CA VAL A 72 -14.14 -10.46 8.94
C VAL A 72 -12.64 -10.72 8.89
N PHE A 73 -11.83 -9.69 8.67
CA PHE A 73 -10.38 -9.79 8.61
C PHE A 73 -9.76 -10.34 9.90
N GLY A 74 -10.28 -9.93 11.07
CA GLY A 74 -9.86 -10.48 12.36
C GLY A 74 -10.21 -11.96 12.56
N MET A 75 -11.14 -12.52 11.77
CA MET A 75 -11.53 -13.94 11.82
C MET A 75 -10.80 -14.81 10.78
N MET A 76 -10.08 -14.20 9.83
CA MET A 76 -9.41 -14.94 8.76
C MET A 76 -8.18 -15.69 9.28
N SER A 77 -7.95 -16.90 8.77
CA SER A 77 -6.75 -17.70 9.05
C SER A 77 -6.08 -18.10 7.74
N LYS A 78 -4.82 -17.68 7.55
CA LYS A 78 -4.04 -18.00 6.35
C LYS A 78 -3.90 -19.51 6.09
N SER A 79 -4.04 -20.35 7.12
CA SER A 79 -4.00 -21.82 6.97
C SER A 79 -5.20 -22.42 6.23
N ALA A 80 -6.30 -21.67 6.09
CA ALA A 80 -7.52 -22.09 5.41
C ALA A 80 -7.69 -21.46 4.01
N ALA A 81 -6.82 -20.53 3.62
CA ALA A 81 -6.85 -19.93 2.29
C ALA A 81 -6.38 -20.97 1.26
N ASP A 82 -7.24 -21.31 0.28
CA ASP A 82 -6.79 -22.01 -0.92
C ASP A 82 -5.97 -21.00 -1.74
N PRO A 83 -4.65 -21.20 -1.94
CA PRO A 83 -3.83 -20.28 -2.72
C PRO A 83 -4.24 -20.22 -4.20
N ASN A 84 -5.07 -21.17 -4.67
CA ASN A 84 -5.68 -21.13 -6.01
C ASN A 84 -7.16 -20.72 -5.98
N GLY A 85 -7.69 -20.40 -4.79
CA GLY A 85 -9.07 -19.99 -4.60
C GLY A 85 -9.27 -18.53 -4.95
N ASN A 86 -10.46 -18.21 -5.47
CA ASN A 86 -10.92 -16.83 -5.66
C ASN A 86 -10.96 -16.12 -4.28
N TYR A 87 -10.41 -14.90 -4.18
CA TYR A 87 -10.25 -14.24 -2.89
C TYR A 87 -11.60 -13.86 -2.28
N ALA A 88 -12.57 -13.42 -3.08
CA ALA A 88 -13.94 -13.21 -2.65
C ALA A 88 -14.63 -14.48 -2.14
N ASP A 89 -14.31 -15.66 -2.68
CA ASP A 89 -14.81 -16.93 -2.15
C ASP A 89 -14.22 -17.25 -0.77
N TYR A 90 -12.94 -16.97 -0.56
CA TYR A 90 -12.32 -17.10 0.76
C TYR A 90 -12.92 -16.14 1.81
N LEU A 91 -13.21 -14.91 1.41
CA LEU A 91 -13.94 -13.96 2.25
C LEU A 91 -15.35 -14.48 2.57
N ALA A 92 -16.08 -14.98 1.56
CA ALA A 92 -17.42 -15.54 1.74
C ALA A 92 -17.43 -16.75 2.70
N ASP A 93 -16.45 -17.64 2.57
CA ASP A 93 -16.30 -18.82 3.45
C ASP A 93 -16.00 -18.41 4.90
N THR A 94 -15.19 -17.37 5.09
CA THR A 94 -14.92 -16.80 6.42
C THR A 94 -16.20 -16.26 7.04
N ILE A 95 -17.00 -15.52 6.27
CA ILE A 95 -18.27 -14.96 6.73
C ILE A 95 -19.25 -16.08 7.10
N GLU A 96 -19.43 -17.10 6.23
CA GLU A 96 -20.36 -18.20 6.49
C GLU A 96 -19.96 -19.01 7.73
N SER A 97 -18.65 -19.26 7.90
CA SER A 97 -18.12 -19.98 9.07
C SER A 97 -18.32 -19.22 10.39
N ASN A 98 -18.46 -17.89 10.33
CA ASN A 98 -18.57 -17.02 11.48
C ASN A 98 -19.89 -16.24 11.52
N LYS A 99 -20.93 -16.69 10.80
CA LYS A 99 -22.18 -15.93 10.62
C LYS A 99 -22.90 -15.52 11.90
N GLU A 100 -22.70 -16.28 12.99
CA GLU A 100 -23.28 -15.98 14.31
C GLU A 100 -22.65 -14.73 14.98
N SER A 101 -21.49 -14.29 14.49
CA SER A 101 -20.79 -13.08 14.97
C SER A 101 -21.30 -11.79 14.32
N PHE A 102 -22.25 -11.88 13.39
CA PHE A 102 -22.76 -10.74 12.60
C PHE A 102 -24.27 -10.56 12.77
N THR A 103 -24.72 -9.31 12.67
CA THR A 103 -26.14 -8.96 12.58
C THR A 103 -26.69 -9.20 11.17
N ASP A 104 -28.03 -9.29 11.03
CA ASP A 104 -28.67 -9.46 9.71
C ASP A 104 -28.31 -8.32 8.73
N ASP A 105 -28.19 -7.08 9.23
CA ASP A 105 -27.80 -5.93 8.42
C ASP A 105 -26.33 -6.02 7.98
N GLU A 106 -25.43 -6.47 8.86
CA GLU A 106 -24.01 -6.71 8.54
C GLU A 106 -23.85 -7.81 7.50
N LEU A 107 -24.56 -8.95 7.66
CA LEU A 107 -24.53 -10.05 6.68
C LEU A 107 -25.04 -9.61 5.31
N LYS A 108 -26.06 -8.74 5.28
CA LYS A 108 -26.58 -8.18 4.03
C LYS A 108 -25.56 -7.29 3.34
N THR A 109 -24.87 -6.41 4.08
CA THR A 109 -23.80 -5.56 3.57
C THR A 109 -22.66 -6.41 3.01
N LEU A 110 -22.14 -7.35 3.82
CA LEU A 110 -21.06 -8.26 3.43
C LEU A 110 -21.40 -9.07 2.17
N THR A 111 -22.63 -9.58 2.06
CA THR A 111 -23.06 -10.34 0.87
C THR A 111 -23.03 -9.46 -0.40
N ALA A 112 -23.52 -8.22 -0.31
CA ALA A 112 -23.53 -7.29 -1.44
C ALA A 112 -22.11 -6.86 -1.86
N ASP A 113 -21.24 -6.66 -0.89
CA ASP A 113 -19.84 -6.32 -1.12
C ASP A 113 -19.09 -7.48 -1.79
N ILE A 114 -19.24 -8.70 -1.29
CA ILE A 114 -18.66 -9.92 -1.88
C ILE A 114 -19.06 -10.08 -3.35
N GLU A 115 -20.32 -9.82 -3.70
CA GLU A 115 -20.76 -9.86 -5.10
C GLU A 115 -20.07 -8.80 -5.97
N THR A 116 -19.69 -7.67 -5.38
CA THR A 116 -18.97 -6.60 -6.07
C THR A 116 -17.49 -6.96 -6.21
N ILE A 117 -16.87 -7.46 -5.14
CA ILE A 117 -15.48 -7.94 -5.13
C ILE A 117 -15.28 -9.04 -6.17
N ARG A 118 -16.18 -10.04 -6.24
CA ARG A 118 -16.14 -11.09 -7.29
C ARG A 118 -16.07 -10.50 -8.70
N LYS A 119 -16.84 -9.45 -9.00
CA LYS A 119 -16.84 -8.80 -10.32
C LYS A 119 -15.56 -8.00 -10.59
N ILE A 120 -14.93 -7.47 -9.55
CA ILE A 120 -13.65 -6.77 -9.66
C ILE A 120 -12.55 -7.79 -9.96
N GLU A 121 -12.51 -8.90 -9.21
CA GLU A 121 -11.55 -9.99 -9.45
C GLU A 121 -11.68 -10.62 -10.83
N GLU A 122 -12.91 -10.82 -11.34
CA GLU A 122 -13.13 -11.27 -12.72
C GLU A 122 -12.51 -10.29 -13.75
N GLN A 123 -12.62 -8.98 -13.52
CA GLN A 123 -12.03 -7.97 -14.40
C GLN A 123 -10.51 -7.94 -14.32
N ILE A 124 -9.95 -8.14 -13.11
CA ILE A 124 -8.51 -8.26 -12.89
C ILE A 124 -7.97 -9.46 -13.67
N ALA A 125 -8.56 -10.64 -13.47
CA ALA A 125 -8.17 -11.87 -14.17
C ALA A 125 -8.27 -11.73 -15.69
N GLU A 126 -9.27 -11.01 -16.21
CA GLU A 126 -9.38 -10.71 -17.64
C GLU A 126 -8.24 -9.82 -18.16
N ILE A 127 -7.79 -8.84 -17.39
CA ILE A 127 -6.69 -7.94 -17.76
C ILE A 127 -5.37 -8.72 -17.75
N GLU A 128 -5.13 -9.51 -16.71
CA GLU A 128 -3.92 -10.33 -16.56
C GLU A 128 -3.80 -11.37 -17.69
N ASN A 129 -4.92 -12.03 -18.04
CA ASN A 129 -4.99 -12.96 -19.17
C ASN A 129 -4.82 -12.28 -20.54
N LYS A 130 -5.17 -10.99 -20.67
CA LYS A 130 -4.94 -10.21 -21.91
C LYS A 130 -3.51 -9.67 -22.00
N SER A 131 -2.84 -9.49 -20.86
CA SER A 131 -1.45 -9.01 -20.77
C SER A 131 -0.43 -10.13 -21.01
N THR A 132 -0.83 -11.39 -20.88
CA THR A 132 0.06 -12.55 -21.01
C THR A 132 -0.24 -13.40 -22.24
N GLY A 133 0.67 -13.36 -23.22
CA GLY A 133 0.84 -14.50 -24.12
C GLY A 133 1.47 -15.64 -23.32
N ALA A 134 0.64 -16.60 -22.89
CA ALA A 134 1.01 -17.92 -22.36
C ALA A 134 2.36 -18.00 -21.63
N ASP A 135 2.35 -17.77 -20.31
CA ASP A 135 3.21 -18.53 -19.41
C ASP A 135 2.30 -19.31 -18.45
N ASP A 136 1.85 -20.45 -18.96
CA ASP A 136 1.40 -21.57 -18.14
C ASP A 136 2.68 -22.23 -17.63
N ASN A 137 3.06 -21.98 -16.36
CA ASN A 137 3.87 -22.90 -15.56
C ASN A 137 3.94 -22.50 -14.08
N ASP A 138 3.37 -23.39 -13.27
CA ASP A 138 3.86 -23.81 -11.96
C ASP A 138 4.02 -22.75 -10.87
N GLN A 139 2.92 -22.38 -10.20
CA GLN A 139 2.97 -22.17 -8.74
C GLN A 139 3.10 -23.53 -8.04
N LYS A 140 4.27 -24.14 -8.26
CA LYS A 140 4.75 -25.22 -7.43
C LYS A 140 5.15 -24.61 -6.10
N ASN A 141 4.37 -24.95 -5.09
CA ASN A 141 4.68 -24.88 -3.67
C ASN A 141 6.18 -25.23 -3.45
N SER A 142 7.05 -24.21 -3.38
CA SER A 142 8.45 -24.37 -3.01
C SER A 142 8.51 -24.45 -1.49
N SER A 143 8.15 -25.62 -0.98
CA SER A 143 8.62 -26.13 0.29
C SER A 143 10.14 -26.39 0.21
N ASN A 144 10.91 -25.29 0.11
CA ASN A 144 12.34 -25.03 0.37
C ASN A 144 12.83 -23.91 -0.56
N ASP A 145 12.93 -22.67 -0.07
CA ASP A 145 14.18 -21.91 0.05
C ASP A 145 13.91 -20.41 0.24
N ALA A 146 14.33 -19.88 1.39
CA ALA A 146 14.38 -18.46 1.77
C ALA A 146 13.06 -17.64 1.73
N SER A 147 12.64 -17.12 2.89
CA SER A 147 11.61 -16.07 2.98
C SER A 147 11.93 -14.89 2.05
N PRO A 148 10.91 -14.22 1.44
CA PRO A 148 11.10 -13.14 0.47
C PRO A 148 11.92 -11.95 1.02
N PHE A 149 12.05 -11.87 2.35
CA PHE A 149 12.81 -10.84 3.06
C PHE A 149 14.26 -11.24 3.41
N LYS A 150 14.74 -12.44 3.04
CA LYS A 150 16.13 -12.85 3.34
C LYS A 150 17.18 -12.13 2.50
N ASN A 151 16.88 -11.85 1.23
CA ASN A 151 17.75 -11.11 0.31
C ASN A 151 17.19 -9.71 0.05
N PHE A 152 16.72 -9.06 1.11
CA PHE A 152 16.01 -7.79 1.01
C PHE A 152 16.94 -6.64 0.62
N SER A 153 16.47 -5.78 -0.26
CA SER A 153 17.10 -4.50 -0.55
C SER A 153 16.04 -3.45 -0.86
N GLY A 154 16.34 -2.20 -0.54
CA GLY A 154 15.47 -1.07 -0.80
C GLY A 154 16.16 0.24 -0.47
N GLN A 155 15.38 1.32 -0.50
CA GLN A 155 15.81 2.66 -0.09
C GLN A 155 14.74 3.26 0.81
N ASP A 156 15.16 3.94 1.87
CA ASP A 156 14.24 4.82 2.56
C ASP A 156 13.93 6.05 1.70
N TYR A 157 12.87 6.78 2.06
CA TYR A 157 12.48 7.94 1.26
C TYR A 157 13.46 9.12 1.33
N ASP A 158 14.49 9.06 2.17
CA ASP A 158 15.58 10.05 2.21
C ASP A 158 16.77 9.63 1.33
N GLY A 159 16.66 8.48 0.66
CA GLY A 159 17.65 7.96 -0.30
C GLY A 159 18.75 7.12 0.34
N ASN A 160 18.62 6.73 1.61
CA ASN A 160 19.57 5.82 2.23
C ASN A 160 19.24 4.38 1.82
N SER A 161 20.25 3.63 1.36
CA SER A 161 20.10 2.20 1.09
C SER A 161 19.80 1.42 2.36
N VAL A 162 18.87 0.47 2.23
CA VAL A 162 18.47 -0.45 3.29
C VAL A 162 18.59 -1.87 2.75
N ASP A 163 19.16 -2.76 3.55
CA ASP A 163 19.41 -4.17 3.23
C ASP A 163 18.86 -5.08 4.34
N GLU A 164 19.15 -6.38 4.30
CA GLU A 164 18.71 -7.36 5.30
C GLU A 164 19.21 -7.06 6.72
N SER A 165 20.20 -6.16 6.89
CA SER A 165 20.61 -5.70 8.22
C SER A 165 19.49 -4.97 8.96
N LEU A 166 18.48 -4.48 8.23
CA LEU A 166 17.20 -4.00 8.79
C LEU A 166 16.61 -5.02 9.76
N PHE A 167 16.57 -6.29 9.35
CA PHE A 167 15.96 -7.35 10.14
C PHE A 167 16.91 -7.81 11.25
N SER A 168 18.19 -8.05 10.96
CA SER A 168 19.13 -8.60 11.94
C SER A 168 19.33 -7.75 13.21
N LYS A 169 19.07 -6.44 13.12
CA LYS A 169 19.19 -5.46 14.21
C LYS A 169 17.96 -5.47 15.13
N ASN A 170 16.84 -6.00 14.66
CA ASN A 170 15.57 -6.04 15.36
C ASN A 170 15.23 -7.49 15.75
N ALA A 171 14.58 -7.68 16.89
CA ALA A 171 13.97 -8.98 17.23
C ALA A 171 12.77 -9.26 16.30
N VAL A 172 12.03 -8.20 15.96
CA VAL A 172 10.90 -8.22 15.03
C VAL A 172 10.86 -6.93 14.23
N THR A 173 10.65 -7.04 12.92
CA THR A 173 10.29 -5.92 12.06
C THR A 173 8.83 -6.10 11.63
N VAL A 174 7.99 -5.13 11.99
CA VAL A 174 6.60 -5.05 11.58
C VAL A 174 6.57 -4.34 10.23
N ILE A 175 6.18 -5.04 9.17
CA ILE A 175 6.08 -4.45 7.83
C ILE A 175 4.61 -4.22 7.52
N ASN A 176 4.24 -2.95 7.32
CA ASN A 176 2.91 -2.53 6.90
C ASN A 176 2.91 -2.16 5.41
N PHE A 177 2.00 -2.76 4.65
CA PHE A 177 1.81 -2.48 3.24
C PHE A 177 0.60 -1.57 3.06
N TRP A 178 0.77 -0.51 2.27
CA TRP A 178 -0.24 0.50 2.04
C TRP A 178 -0.11 1.15 0.66
N PHE A 179 -1.05 2.02 0.29
CA PHE A 179 -0.94 2.92 -0.85
C PHE A 179 -1.68 4.24 -0.58
N THR A 180 -1.41 5.27 -1.38
CA THR A 180 -1.82 6.68 -1.16
C THR A 180 -3.34 6.85 -1.17
N GLY A 181 -4.05 6.15 -2.06
CA GLY A 181 -5.50 6.16 -2.18
C GLY A 181 -6.26 5.33 -1.13
N CYS A 182 -5.56 4.51 -0.34
CA CYS A 182 -6.18 3.59 0.61
C CYS A 182 -6.62 4.34 1.88
N LYS A 183 -7.91 4.67 1.99
CA LYS A 183 -8.47 5.37 3.16
C LYS A 183 -8.16 4.68 4.51
N PRO A 184 -8.42 3.36 4.71
CA PRO A 184 -8.13 2.70 5.98
C PRO A 184 -6.64 2.69 6.28
N CYS A 185 -5.79 2.50 5.27
CA CYS A 185 -4.34 2.59 5.44
C CYS A 185 -3.92 3.98 5.95
N VAL A 186 -4.44 5.06 5.35
CA VAL A 186 -4.12 6.44 5.76
C VAL A 186 -4.61 6.71 7.18
N ALA A 187 -5.77 6.18 7.57
CA ALA A 187 -6.33 6.34 8.90
C ALA A 187 -5.45 5.72 10.01
N GLU A 188 -4.79 4.59 9.73
CA GLU A 188 -3.96 3.89 10.73
C GLU A 188 -2.51 4.41 10.84
N LEU A 189 -2.03 5.26 9.93
CA LEU A 189 -0.62 5.68 9.91
C LEU A 189 -0.16 6.32 11.24
N SER A 190 -1.03 7.10 11.89
CA SER A 190 -0.74 7.68 13.20
C SER A 190 -0.59 6.60 14.29
N LYS A 191 -1.45 5.58 14.26
CA LYS A 191 -1.41 4.42 15.17
C LYS A 191 -0.19 3.53 14.93
N LEU A 192 0.22 3.33 13.67
CA LEU A 192 1.48 2.65 13.33
C LEU A 192 2.70 3.39 13.88
N ASN A 193 2.65 4.72 13.94
CA ASN A 193 3.71 5.50 14.60
C ASN A 193 3.72 5.25 16.12
N GLU A 194 2.56 5.23 16.79
CA GLU A 194 2.47 4.88 18.22
C GLU A 194 2.99 3.47 18.48
N LEU A 195 2.64 2.51 17.61
CA LEU A 195 3.14 1.14 17.67
C LEU A 195 4.67 1.11 17.56
N ASN A 196 5.24 1.84 16.59
CA ASN A 196 6.68 1.93 16.41
C ASN A 196 7.38 2.44 17.67
N ASP A 197 6.85 3.50 18.28
CA ASP A 197 7.40 4.06 19.51
C ASP A 197 7.35 3.05 20.67
N ALA A 198 6.26 2.27 20.78
CA ALA A 198 6.12 1.23 21.78
C ALA A 198 7.14 0.10 21.60
N ILE A 199 7.21 -0.49 20.40
CA ILE A 199 8.01 -1.70 20.15
C ILE A 199 9.51 -1.42 20.04
N LYS A 200 9.91 -0.18 19.76
CA LYS A 200 11.32 0.21 19.69
C LYS A 200 12.08 -0.06 20.99
N SER A 201 11.41 0.15 22.12
CA SER A 201 11.98 -0.17 23.45
C SER A 201 12.10 -1.68 23.70
N MET A 202 11.34 -2.49 22.99
CA MET A 202 11.29 -3.95 23.07
C MET A 202 12.22 -4.62 22.05
N GLY A 203 12.96 -3.82 21.25
CA GLY A 203 13.84 -4.30 20.20
C GLY A 203 13.15 -4.58 18.87
N GLY A 204 11.96 -4.03 18.64
CA GLY A 204 11.26 -4.09 17.35
C GLY A 204 11.31 -2.78 16.56
N GLU A 205 10.86 -2.80 15.32
CA GLU A 205 10.74 -1.62 14.46
C GLU A 205 9.56 -1.77 13.49
N VAL A 206 8.81 -0.69 13.25
CA VAL A 206 7.79 -0.63 12.19
C VAL A 206 8.40 -0.03 10.92
N VAL A 207 8.10 -0.65 9.79
CA VAL A 207 8.48 -0.20 8.45
C VAL A 207 7.24 -0.20 7.55
N GLY A 208 7.02 0.92 6.86
CA GLY A 208 6.00 0.99 5.82
C GLY A 208 6.56 0.69 4.44
N ILE A 209 5.79 0.00 3.61
CA ILE A 209 6.07 -0.21 2.19
C ILE A 209 4.84 0.27 1.42
N ASN A 210 4.97 1.39 0.73
CA ASN A 210 3.92 1.87 -0.16
C ASN A 210 4.11 1.28 -1.56
N THR A 211 3.14 0.54 -2.06
CA THR A 211 3.27 -0.22 -3.31
C THR A 211 3.44 0.67 -4.55
N GLU A 212 2.90 1.88 -4.54
CA GLU A 212 3.05 2.84 -5.64
C GLU A 212 4.47 3.44 -5.71
N THR A 213 5.26 3.28 -4.64
CA THR A 213 6.61 3.85 -4.53
C THR A 213 7.71 2.94 -5.05
N PHE A 214 7.37 1.75 -5.55
CA PHE A 214 8.34 0.79 -6.07
C PHE A 214 9.25 1.41 -7.14
N ASP A 215 10.43 0.81 -7.29
CA ASP A 215 11.45 1.21 -8.27
C ASP A 215 11.90 2.68 -8.14
N GLY A 216 11.76 3.24 -6.93
CA GLY A 216 12.11 4.62 -6.64
C GLY A 216 11.20 5.65 -7.31
N ASN A 217 9.91 5.35 -7.52
CA ASN A 217 8.94 6.28 -8.10
C ASN A 217 8.85 7.58 -7.30
N LYS A 218 9.54 8.63 -7.79
CA LYS A 218 9.71 9.90 -7.08
C LYS A 218 8.41 10.68 -6.87
N THR A 219 7.45 10.52 -7.78
CA THR A 219 6.14 11.19 -7.66
C THR A 219 5.34 10.56 -6.52
N ALA A 220 5.19 9.24 -6.55
CA ALA A 220 4.51 8.49 -5.49
C ALA A 220 5.21 8.68 -4.13
N ILE A 221 6.54 8.66 -4.08
CA ILE A 221 7.29 8.92 -2.82
C ILE A 221 6.95 10.29 -2.25
N LYS A 222 6.83 11.32 -3.10
CA LYS A 222 6.49 12.68 -2.64
C LYS A 222 5.07 12.76 -2.09
N GLU A 223 4.13 12.07 -2.72
CA GLU A 223 2.73 11.99 -2.28
C GLU A 223 2.63 11.24 -0.96
N ALA A 224 3.26 10.05 -0.87
CA ALA A 224 3.35 9.26 0.35
C ALA A 224 3.98 10.07 1.51
N LYS A 225 5.08 10.81 1.29
CA LYS A 225 5.66 11.70 2.30
C LYS A 225 4.66 12.74 2.81
N THR A 226 3.90 13.36 1.91
CA THR A 226 2.92 14.39 2.29
C THR A 226 1.83 13.80 3.19
N ILE A 227 1.36 12.59 2.88
CA ILE A 227 0.38 11.88 3.70
C ILE A 227 0.97 11.51 5.07
N LEU A 228 2.15 10.90 5.11
CA LEU A 228 2.84 10.53 6.35
C LEU A 228 3.02 11.76 7.28
N GLU A 229 3.48 12.88 6.72
CA GLU A 229 3.62 14.15 7.44
C GLU A 229 2.29 14.65 8.01
N SER A 230 1.21 14.57 7.21
CA SER A 230 -0.14 14.99 7.64
C SER A 230 -0.71 14.14 8.78
N GLN A 231 -0.34 12.85 8.83
CA GLN A 231 -0.73 11.90 9.88
C GLN A 231 0.23 11.91 11.08
N GLY A 232 1.31 12.70 11.03
CA GLY A 232 2.34 12.71 12.06
C GLY A 232 3.16 11.42 12.15
N ALA A 233 3.11 10.59 11.09
CA ALA A 233 3.81 9.31 11.02
C ALA A 233 5.28 9.52 10.63
N LYS A 234 6.20 9.06 11.49
CA LYS A 234 7.64 9.27 11.36
C LYS A 234 8.44 7.97 11.28
N TYR A 235 7.79 6.82 11.40
CA TYR A 235 8.44 5.53 11.20
C TYR A 235 8.91 5.41 9.74
N ARG A 236 9.93 4.58 9.51
CA ARG A 236 10.60 4.52 8.20
C ARG A 236 9.66 3.92 7.16
N ASN A 237 9.65 4.53 5.98
CA ASN A 237 8.98 3.98 4.81
C ASN A 237 10.01 3.72 3.72
N LEU A 238 9.88 2.57 3.05
CA LEU A 238 10.84 2.07 2.09
C LEU A 238 10.21 1.93 0.71
N SER A 239 10.99 2.32 -0.30
CA SER A 239 10.79 1.93 -1.69
C SER A 239 11.65 0.70 -1.99
N ILE A 240 11.05 -0.30 -2.62
CA ILE A 240 11.70 -1.57 -2.99
C ILE A 240 11.59 -1.81 -4.49
N ASP A 241 12.43 -2.70 -5.03
CA ASP A 241 12.36 -3.11 -6.43
C ASP A 241 11.16 -4.04 -6.63
N SER A 242 10.28 -3.71 -7.59
CA SER A 242 9.07 -4.49 -7.88
C SER A 242 9.38 -5.93 -8.32
N SER A 243 10.55 -6.15 -8.93
CA SER A 243 11.02 -7.46 -9.40
C SER A 243 11.69 -8.32 -8.32
N SER A 244 12.00 -7.73 -7.16
CA SER A 244 12.57 -8.46 -6.02
C SER A 244 11.57 -9.43 -5.41
N ASP A 245 12.04 -10.40 -4.62
CA ASP A 245 11.13 -11.35 -3.94
C ASP A 245 10.18 -10.64 -2.97
N ALA A 246 10.65 -9.58 -2.29
CA ALA A 246 9.81 -8.73 -1.46
C ALA A 246 8.83 -7.87 -2.28
N GLY A 247 9.25 -7.41 -3.47
CA GLY A 247 8.40 -6.67 -4.41
C GLY A 247 7.26 -7.53 -4.92
N LYS A 248 7.55 -8.74 -5.40
CA LYS A 248 6.55 -9.74 -5.82
C LYS A 248 5.61 -10.10 -4.68
N TYR A 249 6.14 -10.39 -3.49
CA TYR A 249 5.31 -10.64 -2.32
C TYR A 249 4.33 -9.48 -2.04
N ALA A 250 4.81 -8.23 -2.15
CA ALA A 250 3.98 -7.06 -1.91
C ALA A 250 2.98 -6.79 -3.05
N SER A 251 3.30 -7.16 -4.29
CA SER A 251 2.39 -7.13 -5.42
C SER A 251 1.29 -8.19 -5.33
N ASP A 252 1.56 -9.32 -4.68
CA ASP A 252 0.58 -10.40 -4.46
C ASP A 252 -0.37 -10.12 -3.27
N ILE A 253 -0.29 -8.94 -2.64
CA ILE A 253 -1.18 -8.54 -1.56
C ILE A 253 -2.52 -8.11 -2.14
N MET A 254 -3.56 -8.87 -1.79
CA MET A 254 -4.93 -8.66 -2.29
C MET A 254 -5.75 -7.67 -1.46
N ALA A 255 -5.32 -7.33 -0.23
CA ALA A 255 -6.07 -6.44 0.64
C ALA A 255 -5.16 -5.48 1.41
N PHE A 256 -5.62 -4.23 1.51
CA PHE A 256 -4.88 -3.17 2.19
C PHE A 256 -5.73 -2.51 3.29
N PRO A 257 -5.12 -2.17 4.45
CA PRO A 257 -3.73 -2.46 4.79
C PRO A 257 -3.51 -3.94 5.12
N THR A 258 -2.28 -4.40 4.91
CA THR A 258 -1.80 -5.71 5.37
C THR A 258 -0.54 -5.50 6.19
N THR A 259 -0.46 -6.16 7.36
CA THR A 259 0.71 -6.12 8.23
C THR A 259 1.28 -7.52 8.41
N ILE A 260 2.61 -7.65 8.26
CA ILE A 260 3.34 -8.88 8.53
C ILE A 260 4.43 -8.66 9.58
N LEU A 261 4.84 -9.75 10.22
CA LEU A 261 5.98 -9.76 11.12
C LEU A 261 7.14 -10.51 10.48
N VAL A 262 8.32 -9.89 10.50
CA VAL A 262 9.58 -10.47 10.01
C VAL A 262 10.56 -10.62 11.17
N ASP A 263 11.08 -11.82 11.39
CA ASP A 263 12.07 -12.09 12.44
C ASP A 263 13.47 -11.55 12.08
N ARG A 264 14.41 -11.63 13.04
CA ARG A 264 15.80 -11.20 12.84
C ARG A 264 16.53 -11.85 11.65
N ASN A 265 16.05 -12.99 11.18
CA ASN A 265 16.65 -13.77 10.10
C ASN A 265 15.97 -13.52 8.75
N GLY A 266 15.07 -12.54 8.70
CA GLY A 266 14.30 -12.22 7.50
C GLY A 266 13.19 -13.24 7.21
N ASN A 267 12.75 -14.06 8.17
CA ASN A 267 11.61 -14.96 8.00
C ASN A 267 10.30 -14.26 8.35
N ILE A 268 9.26 -14.43 7.53
CA ILE A 268 7.90 -14.10 7.93
C ILE A 268 7.48 -15.06 9.06
N VAL A 269 6.97 -14.51 10.16
CA VAL A 269 6.54 -15.26 11.35
C VAL A 269 5.11 -14.90 11.72
N GLY A 270 4.33 -15.91 12.10
CA GLY A 270 2.89 -15.75 12.31
C GLY A 270 2.10 -15.59 11.02
N ASP A 271 0.81 -15.36 11.17
CA ASP A 271 -0.09 -15.08 10.05
C ASP A 271 -0.12 -13.57 9.77
N PRO A 272 -0.11 -13.15 8.49
CA PRO A 272 -0.40 -11.77 8.10
C PRO A 272 -1.71 -11.30 8.73
N MET A 273 -1.71 -10.08 9.25
CA MET A 273 -2.90 -9.41 9.74
C MET A 273 -3.46 -8.53 8.63
N LEU A 274 -4.72 -8.77 8.30
CA LEU A 274 -5.47 -8.00 7.31
C LEU A 274 -6.29 -6.92 8.03
N GLY A 275 -6.43 -5.76 7.40
CA GLY A 275 -7.17 -4.63 7.97
C GLY A 275 -6.35 -3.77 8.93
N GLY A 276 -6.94 -2.63 9.30
CA GLY A 276 -6.26 -1.57 10.05
C GLY A 276 -6.03 -1.91 11.53
N ILE A 277 -5.02 -1.31 12.16
CA ILE A 277 -4.73 -1.45 13.61
C ILE A 277 -5.31 -0.31 14.48
N ASP A 278 -6.10 0.56 13.89
CA ASP A 278 -6.72 1.70 14.56
C ASP A 278 -7.82 1.26 15.56
N ASN A 279 -8.40 0.08 15.36
CA ASN A 279 -9.26 -0.58 16.33
C ASN A 279 -8.47 -1.40 17.38
N GLN A 280 -9.02 -1.50 18.59
CA GLN A 280 -8.33 -2.10 19.74
C GLN A 280 -8.09 -3.61 19.57
N ASP A 281 -9.03 -4.34 18.98
CA ASP A 281 -8.95 -5.80 18.85
C ASP A 281 -7.81 -6.21 17.89
N ASN A 282 -7.68 -5.52 16.75
CA ASN A 282 -6.57 -5.73 15.83
C ASN A 282 -5.24 -5.30 16.45
N TYR A 283 -5.20 -4.16 17.15
CA TYR A 283 -4.02 -3.70 17.85
C TYR A 283 -3.53 -4.73 18.90
N ASP A 284 -4.43 -5.23 19.73
CA ASP A 284 -4.11 -6.21 20.79
C ASP A 284 -3.66 -7.55 20.18
N THR A 285 -4.31 -7.96 19.09
CA THR A 285 -3.92 -9.17 18.33
C THR A 285 -2.51 -9.04 17.77
N LEU A 286 -2.21 -7.93 17.10
CA LEU A 286 -0.87 -7.67 16.56
C LEU A 286 0.18 -7.58 17.67
N MET A 287 -0.09 -6.84 18.75
CA MET A 287 0.83 -6.73 19.88
C MET A 287 1.12 -8.08 20.54
N LYS A 288 0.14 -8.97 20.62
CA LYS A 288 0.33 -10.34 21.11
C LYS A 288 1.24 -11.16 20.20
N GLN A 289 1.07 -11.05 18.88
CA GLN A 289 1.97 -11.70 17.93
C GLN A 289 3.41 -11.13 18.04
N ILE A 290 3.56 -9.81 18.09
CA ILE A 290 4.84 -9.11 18.28
C ILE A 290 5.56 -9.61 19.54
N GLN A 291 4.85 -9.65 20.67
CA GLN A 291 5.42 -10.13 21.93
C GLN A 291 5.89 -11.58 21.81
N SER A 292 5.12 -12.43 21.13
CA SER A 292 5.48 -13.84 20.93
C SER A 292 6.76 -13.99 20.11
N VAL A 293 6.98 -13.14 19.09
CA VAL A 293 8.21 -13.14 18.29
C VAL A 293 9.41 -12.65 19.12
N ILE A 294 9.23 -11.59 19.90
CA ILE A 294 10.29 -11.04 20.76
C ILE A 294 10.69 -12.05 21.85
N ASP A 295 9.71 -12.74 22.44
CA ASP A 295 9.98 -13.77 23.44
C ASP A 295 10.77 -14.94 22.81
N ALA A 296 10.35 -15.42 21.65
CA ALA A 296 11.06 -16.47 20.90
C ALA A 296 12.49 -16.05 20.56
N ASP A 297 12.70 -14.79 20.15
CA ASP A 297 14.01 -14.22 19.89
C ASP A 297 14.94 -14.26 21.11
N SER A 298 14.41 -13.91 22.28
CA SER A 298 15.18 -13.87 23.53
C SER A 298 15.63 -15.25 24.00
N THR A 299 14.85 -16.30 23.70
CA THR A 299 15.18 -17.69 24.06
C THR A 299 16.25 -18.33 23.18
N ASN A 300 16.52 -17.75 22.01
CA ASN A 300 17.49 -18.27 21.02
C ASN A 300 18.87 -17.58 21.12
N LYS A 301 19.08 -16.68 22.08
CA LYS A 301 20.35 -16.01 22.39
C LYS A 301 21.09 -16.69 23.54
#